data_AF-A0AA40M4M8-F1
#
_entry.id   AF-A0AA40M4M8-F1
#
_cell.length_a   1.000
_cell.length_b   1.000
_cell.length_c   1.000
_cell.angle_alpha   90.00
_cell.angle_beta   90.00
_cell.angle_gamma   90.00
#
_symmetry.space_group_name_H-M   'P 1'
#
loop_
_entity.id
_entity.type
_entity.pdbx_description
1 polymer ?
#
loop_
_entity_poly.entity_id
_entity_poly.type
_entity_poly.pdbx_seq_one_letter_code
_entity_poly.pdbx_strand_id
1 'polypeptide(L)'
;MELVVLSGKGGTGKTTIATAISELAKDVVRVDCDVDAPNLYLFYKGNDIEKKEFYGGKIAEINYNLCISCGKCQKVCRFNAISNNKIDSYSCEGCGTCIIVCPNNAIQLKEEKSANMYITKTDKGIISRANMDIGSEGSGKLIAELRENAKEYISENTLTIIDGSPGIGCSVISSITGSDMALIVTEPTKSGLEDFKRVADLCNHFRVPINICINKYDINLDMTQEIESFCKKENIDIIGEIPFDDTVVKSINELKPITYYHESKANLAIRDMWSKLYLKIV
;
A
#
# COMPACT_ATOMS: atom_id res chain seq x y z
N MET A 1 12.26 4.97 -12.97
CA MET A 1 10.83 5.33 -13.05
C MET A 1 10.09 4.56 -11.98
N GLU A 2 9.37 5.26 -11.10
CA GLU A 2 8.46 4.69 -10.11
C GLU A 2 7.00 4.93 -10.52
N LEU A 3 6.30 3.85 -10.88
CA LEU A 3 4.87 3.86 -11.13
C LEU A 3 4.14 3.33 -9.89
N VAL A 4 3.34 4.18 -9.25
CA VAL A 4 2.47 3.77 -8.15
C VAL A 4 1.09 3.41 -8.67
N VAL A 5 0.60 2.22 -8.33
CA VAL A 5 -0.74 1.75 -8.63
C VAL A 5 -1.60 1.94 -7.37
N LEU A 6 -2.69 2.69 -7.49
CA LEU A 6 -3.52 3.13 -6.36
C LEU A 6 -4.98 2.78 -6.57
N SER A 7 -5.74 2.77 -5.47
CA SER A 7 -7.20 2.76 -5.52
C SER A 7 -7.80 3.49 -4.34
N GLY A 8 -8.98 4.07 -4.54
CA GLY A 8 -9.69 4.77 -3.47
C GLY A 8 -10.25 3.85 -2.39
N LYS A 9 -10.45 2.56 -2.70
CA LYS A 9 -10.94 1.53 -1.78
C LYS A 9 -10.37 0.16 -2.11
N GLY A 10 -10.53 -0.80 -1.20
CA GLY A 10 -10.20 -2.20 -1.45
C GLY A 10 -11.14 -2.85 -2.48
N GLY A 11 -10.64 -3.86 -3.20
CA GLY A 11 -11.45 -4.68 -4.11
C GLY A 11 -11.65 -4.14 -5.54
N THR A 12 -11.08 -2.98 -5.89
CA THR A 12 -11.18 -2.42 -7.26
C THR A 12 -10.31 -3.14 -8.29
N GLY A 13 -9.47 -4.11 -7.88
CA GLY A 13 -8.58 -4.85 -8.78
C GLY A 13 -7.17 -4.26 -8.93
N LYS A 14 -6.79 -3.29 -8.08
CA LYS A 14 -5.45 -2.67 -8.00
C LYS A 14 -4.30 -3.68 -8.11
N THR A 15 -4.24 -4.67 -7.20
CA THR A 15 -3.19 -5.70 -7.21
C THR A 15 -3.22 -6.52 -8.49
N THR A 16 -4.39 -6.88 -9.02
CA THR A 16 -4.49 -7.60 -10.30
C THR A 16 -3.82 -6.82 -11.44
N ILE A 17 -4.05 -5.51 -11.49
CA ILE A 17 -3.43 -4.61 -12.47
C ILE A 17 -1.92 -4.47 -12.21
N ALA A 18 -1.51 -4.26 -10.95
CA ALA A 18 -0.11 -4.13 -10.57
C ALA A 18 0.70 -5.39 -10.92
N THR A 19 0.19 -6.58 -10.60
CA THR A 19 0.78 -7.87 -10.98
C THR A 19 0.87 -7.98 -12.50
N ALA A 20 -0.20 -7.68 -13.22
CA ALA A 20 -0.24 -7.80 -14.68
C ALA A 20 0.78 -6.89 -15.37
N ILE A 21 0.86 -5.62 -14.96
CA ILE A 21 1.85 -4.65 -15.48
C ILE A 21 3.26 -5.13 -15.16
N SER A 22 3.49 -5.65 -13.96
CA SER A 22 4.80 -6.20 -13.59
C SER A 22 5.22 -7.39 -14.47
N GLU A 23 4.25 -8.22 -14.89
CA GLU A 23 4.51 -9.31 -15.83
C GLU A 23 4.77 -8.85 -17.27
N LEU A 24 4.27 -7.68 -17.65
CA LEU A 24 4.49 -7.10 -18.98
C LEU A 24 5.76 -6.26 -19.07
N ALA A 25 6.22 -5.69 -17.96
CA ALA A 25 7.47 -4.93 -17.88
C ALA A 25 8.69 -5.81 -18.23
N LYS A 26 9.76 -5.26 -18.81
CA LYS A 26 10.95 -6.07 -19.15
C LYS A 26 11.78 -6.39 -17.90
N ASP A 27 12.17 -5.34 -17.19
CA ASP A 27 12.91 -5.41 -15.93
C ASP A 27 12.15 -4.63 -14.87
N VAL A 28 11.94 -5.24 -13.71
CA VAL A 28 10.97 -4.76 -12.73
C VAL A 28 11.38 -5.04 -11.30
N VAL A 29 11.24 -4.01 -10.48
CA VAL A 29 11.27 -4.09 -9.02
C VAL A 29 9.85 -3.84 -8.52
N ARG A 30 9.36 -4.72 -7.64
CA ARG A 30 8.01 -4.60 -7.08
C ARG A 30 8.09 -4.18 -5.62
N VAL A 31 7.21 -3.29 -5.20
CA VAL A 31 7.04 -2.93 -3.79
C VAL A 31 5.59 -3.15 -3.41
N ASP A 32 5.34 -4.11 -2.52
CA ASP A 32 4.01 -4.36 -1.96
C ASP A 32 3.79 -3.44 -0.76
N CYS A 33 3.07 -2.35 -0.98
CA CYS A 33 2.78 -1.35 0.04
C CYS A 33 1.43 -1.60 0.74
N ASP A 34 0.72 -2.67 0.42
CA ASP A 34 -0.45 -3.11 1.19
C ASP A 34 0.02 -3.97 2.38
N VAL A 35 0.77 -3.35 3.29
CA VAL A 35 1.46 -4.02 4.40
C VAL A 35 0.52 -4.67 5.44
N ASP A 36 -0.74 -4.26 5.44
CA ASP A 36 -1.81 -4.81 6.27
C ASP A 36 -2.37 -6.11 5.68
N ALA A 37 -2.40 -6.22 4.34
CA ALA A 37 -2.92 -7.37 3.62
C ALA A 37 -2.08 -7.69 2.36
N PRO A 38 -0.78 -8.00 2.52
CA PRO A 38 0.14 -8.16 1.40
C PRO A 38 -0.26 -9.37 0.57
N ASN A 39 -0.46 -9.16 -0.73
CA ASN A 39 -1.03 -10.15 -1.63
C ASN A 39 -0.25 -10.26 -2.95
N LEU A 40 0.61 -9.29 -3.29
CA LEU A 40 1.32 -9.25 -4.55
C LEU A 40 2.24 -10.46 -4.69
N TYR A 41 2.95 -10.79 -3.62
CA TYR A 41 3.92 -11.89 -3.61
C TYR A 41 3.29 -13.28 -3.81
N LEU A 42 1.98 -13.44 -3.55
CA LEU A 42 1.29 -14.74 -3.67
C LEU A 42 1.26 -15.25 -5.12
N PHE A 43 1.33 -14.35 -6.10
CA PHE A 43 1.39 -14.69 -7.53
C PHE A 43 2.75 -15.19 -7.99
N TYR A 44 3.76 -15.12 -7.13
CA TYR A 44 5.15 -15.38 -7.49
C TYR A 44 5.71 -16.57 -6.74
N LYS A 45 6.42 -17.43 -7.47
CA LYS A 45 7.37 -18.34 -6.86
C LYS A 45 8.65 -17.55 -6.62
N GLY A 46 9.12 -17.54 -5.37
CA GLY A 46 10.31 -16.81 -4.99
C GLY A 46 10.85 -17.28 -3.65
N ASN A 47 12.07 -16.85 -3.34
CA ASN A 47 12.72 -17.14 -2.07
C ASN A 47 13.11 -15.83 -1.39
N ASP A 48 12.89 -15.75 -0.08
CA ASP A 48 13.34 -14.62 0.73
C ASP A 48 14.86 -14.65 0.82
N ILE A 49 15.52 -13.62 0.29
CA ILE A 49 16.98 -13.47 0.32
C ILE A 49 17.43 -12.53 1.45
N GLU A 50 16.52 -11.70 1.94
CA GLU A 50 16.72 -10.87 3.12
C GLU A 50 15.48 -10.91 4.02
N LYS A 51 15.72 -10.81 5.33
CA LYS A 51 14.70 -10.62 6.35
C LYS A 51 15.21 -9.61 7.38
N LYS A 52 14.44 -8.55 7.62
CA LYS A 52 14.74 -7.52 8.62
C LYS A 52 13.54 -7.32 9.54
N GLU A 53 13.79 -7.09 10.83
CA GLU A 53 12.73 -6.68 11.75
C GLU A 53 12.53 -5.17 11.63
N PHE A 54 11.27 -4.74 11.72
CA PHE A 54 10.92 -3.32 11.67
C PHE A 54 10.30 -2.89 13.00
N TYR A 55 10.80 -1.77 13.52
CA TYR A 55 10.34 -1.14 14.76
C TYR A 55 9.69 0.21 14.41
N GLY A 56 8.36 0.18 14.34
CA GLY A 56 7.53 1.31 13.89
C GLY A 56 7.09 2.22 15.03
N GLY A 57 6.88 1.62 16.21
CA GLY A 57 6.34 2.30 17.38
C GLY A 57 7.19 2.12 18.64
N LYS A 58 6.72 2.76 19.71
CA LYS A 58 7.26 2.56 21.06
C LYS A 58 6.13 2.33 22.03
N ILE A 59 6.32 1.43 22.98
CA ILE A 59 5.36 1.19 24.06
C ILE A 59 5.96 1.58 25.40
N ALA A 60 5.12 2.13 26.26
CA ALA A 60 5.52 2.46 27.62
C ALA A 60 5.62 1.17 28.46
N GLU A 61 6.67 1.07 29.27
CA GLU A 61 6.90 -0.02 30.19
C GLU A 61 7.21 0.53 31.59
N ILE A 62 6.62 -0.11 32.61
CA ILE A 62 6.80 0.27 34.02
C ILE A 62 7.87 -0.61 34.64
N ASN A 63 8.90 0.02 35.21
CA ASN A 63 9.83 -0.62 36.13
C ASN A 63 9.19 -0.72 37.53
N TYR A 64 8.75 -1.92 37.88
CA TYR A 64 8.08 -2.18 39.16
C TYR A 64 8.96 -1.96 40.39
N ASN A 65 10.28 -1.98 40.27
CA ASN A 65 11.19 -1.71 41.39
C ASN A 65 11.25 -0.21 41.74
N LEU A 66 10.94 0.68 40.79
CA LEU A 66 10.93 2.13 40.99
C LEU A 66 9.52 2.69 41.21
N CYS A 67 8.50 1.96 40.74
CA CYS A 67 7.12 2.39 40.78
C CYS A 67 6.56 2.39 42.21
N ILE A 68 6.13 3.57 42.66
CA ILE A 68 5.46 3.76 43.96
C ILE A 68 3.93 3.68 43.88
N SER A 69 3.38 3.18 42.76
CA SER A 69 1.92 3.00 42.56
C SER A 69 1.08 4.27 42.79
N CYS A 70 1.62 5.46 42.51
CA CYS A 70 0.94 6.74 42.77
C CYS A 70 -0.23 7.06 41.82
N GLY A 71 -0.39 6.29 40.73
CA GLY A 71 -1.50 6.43 39.78
C GLY A 71 -1.49 7.69 38.90
N LYS A 72 -0.45 8.53 38.95
CA LYS A 72 -0.37 9.76 38.13
C LYS A 72 -0.39 9.48 36.63
N CYS A 73 0.34 8.46 36.18
CA CYS A 73 0.39 8.04 34.77
C CYS A 73 -0.98 7.61 34.25
N GLN A 74 -1.77 6.91 35.06
CA GLN A 74 -3.13 6.50 34.71
C GLN A 74 -4.06 7.70 34.50
N LYS A 75 -3.96 8.74 35.36
CA LYS A 75 -4.81 9.94 35.26
C LYS A 75 -4.58 10.79 34.00
N VAL A 76 -3.38 10.74 33.42
CA VAL A 76 -3.01 11.56 32.25
C VAL A 76 -3.06 10.79 30.93
N CYS A 77 -3.28 9.47 30.97
CA CYS A 77 -3.35 8.65 29.77
C CYS A 77 -4.65 8.92 29.02
N ARG A 78 -4.59 9.62 27.89
CA ARG A 78 -5.77 9.91 27.05
C ARG A 78 -6.34 8.68 26.35
N PHE A 79 -5.53 7.64 26.19
CA PHE A 79 -5.87 6.41 25.48
C PHE A 79 -6.39 5.30 26.42
N ASN A 80 -6.46 5.58 27.74
CA ASN A 80 -6.84 4.60 28.76
C ASN A 80 -5.97 3.33 28.78
N ALA A 81 -4.75 3.42 28.24
CA ALA A 81 -3.80 2.30 28.14
C ALA A 81 -3.18 1.88 29.48
N ILE A 82 -3.45 2.60 30.58
CA ILE A 82 -2.83 2.34 31.88
C ILE A 82 -3.93 2.08 32.90
N SER A 83 -3.95 0.89 33.48
CA SER A 83 -4.88 0.51 34.55
C SER A 83 -4.18 -0.35 35.60
N ASN A 84 -4.43 -0.08 36.89
CA ASN A 84 -3.85 -0.84 38.00
C ASN A 84 -2.32 -1.01 37.92
N ASN A 85 -1.60 0.06 37.51
CA ASN A 85 -0.14 0.05 37.28
C ASN A 85 0.32 -1.02 36.26
N LYS A 86 -0.54 -1.37 35.31
CA LYS A 86 -0.23 -2.19 34.15
C LYS A 86 -0.51 -1.38 32.88
N ILE A 87 0.32 -1.57 31.88
CA ILE A 87 0.15 -0.96 30.57
C ILE A 87 -0.47 -2.02 29.65
N ASP A 88 -1.59 -1.68 29.03
CA ASP A 88 -2.14 -2.40 27.90
C ASP A 88 -1.43 -1.95 26.63
N SER A 89 -0.70 -2.86 25.99
CA SER A 89 0.13 -2.55 24.82
C SER A 89 -0.71 -2.13 23.63
N TYR A 90 -1.85 -2.76 23.39
CA TYR A 90 -2.70 -2.50 22.23
C TYR A 90 -3.35 -1.11 22.23
N SER A 91 -3.56 -0.54 23.42
CA SER A 91 -4.12 0.81 23.56
C SER A 91 -3.02 1.89 23.71
N CYS A 92 -1.75 1.50 23.79
CA CYS A 92 -0.66 2.41 24.10
C CYS A 92 -0.02 3.03 22.85
N GLU A 93 -0.36 4.28 22.57
CA GLU A 93 0.18 5.04 21.42
C GLU A 93 1.64 5.54 21.60
N GLY A 94 2.35 5.09 22.64
CA GLY A 94 3.75 5.48 22.83
C GLY A 94 4.04 6.98 23.07
N CYS A 95 3.03 7.81 23.32
CA CYS A 95 3.18 9.29 23.33
C CYS A 95 4.11 9.87 24.41
N GLY A 96 4.54 9.07 25.41
CA GLY A 96 5.49 9.48 26.44
C GLY A 96 4.94 10.37 27.56
N THR A 97 3.66 10.77 27.53
CA THR A 97 3.07 11.62 28.59
C THR A 97 3.22 11.01 30.00
N CYS A 98 3.09 9.69 30.11
CA CYS A 98 3.24 8.96 31.36
C CYS A 98 4.66 9.04 31.97
N ILE A 99 5.70 9.20 31.13
CA ILE A 99 7.10 9.39 31.56
C ILE A 99 7.22 10.74 32.25
N ILE A 100 6.74 11.79 31.60
CA ILE A 100 6.87 13.19 32.05
C ILE A 100 6.28 13.38 33.45
N VAL A 101 5.15 12.70 33.75
CA VAL A 101 4.46 12.85 35.05
C VAL A 101 4.95 11.88 36.13
N CYS A 102 5.82 10.92 35.80
CA CYS A 102 6.27 9.91 36.75
C CYS A 102 7.31 10.51 37.71
N PRO A 103 7.01 10.66 39.02
CA PRO A 103 7.92 11.33 39.95
C PRO A 103 9.21 10.53 40.23
N ASN A 104 9.19 9.22 40.00
CA ASN A 104 10.33 8.32 40.25
C ASN A 104 11.01 7.84 38.97
N ASN A 105 10.68 8.40 37.80
CA ASN A 105 11.21 7.96 36.50
C ASN A 105 11.05 6.44 36.28
N ALA A 106 9.95 5.86 36.77
CA ALA A 106 9.70 4.43 36.72
C ALA A 106 9.13 3.96 35.36
N ILE A 107 8.92 4.86 34.40
CA ILE A 107 8.32 4.54 33.10
C ILE A 107 9.29 4.94 32.00
N GLN A 108 9.47 4.06 31.01
CA GLN A 108 10.27 4.31 29.83
C GLN A 108 9.53 3.85 28.56
N LEU A 109 9.91 4.40 27.41
CA LEU A 109 9.43 3.93 26.11
C LEU A 109 10.43 2.91 25.56
N LYS A 110 9.97 1.70 25.28
CA LYS A 110 10.75 0.68 24.56
C LYS A 110 10.27 0.58 23.13
N GLU A 111 11.20 0.28 22.23
CA GLU A 111 10.84 -0.04 20.85
C GLU A 111 10.00 -1.31 20.82
N GLU A 112 8.94 -1.26 20.03
CA GLU A 112 8.09 -2.41 19.77
C GLU A 112 8.28 -2.85 18.33
N LYS A 113 8.49 -4.14 18.14
CA LYS A 113 8.53 -4.73 16.82
C LYS A 113 7.14 -4.63 16.20
N SER A 114 7.06 -4.03 15.03
CA SER A 114 5.80 -3.75 14.34
C SER A 114 5.60 -4.61 13.09
N ALA A 115 6.69 -5.11 12.49
CA ALA A 115 6.62 -5.93 11.29
C ALA A 115 7.89 -6.76 11.05
N ASN A 116 7.79 -7.70 10.12
CA ASN A 116 8.94 -8.28 9.43
C ASN A 116 8.94 -7.80 7.97
N MET A 117 10.09 -7.31 7.50
CA MET A 117 10.33 -6.93 6.10
C MET A 117 11.12 -8.02 5.39
N TYR A 118 10.86 -8.16 4.09
CA TYR A 118 11.44 -9.20 3.25
C TYR A 118 11.82 -8.62 1.88
N ILE A 119 12.97 -9.07 1.36
CA ILE A 119 13.25 -9.02 -0.07
C ILE A 119 13.08 -10.43 -0.61
N THR A 120 12.06 -10.62 -1.43
CA THR A 120 11.79 -11.89 -2.11
C THR A 120 12.33 -11.83 -3.53
N LYS A 121 13.31 -12.67 -3.84
CA LYS A 121 13.79 -12.84 -5.20
C LYS A 121 12.84 -13.75 -5.98
N THR A 122 12.45 -13.32 -7.16
CA THR A 122 11.61 -14.09 -8.10
C THR A 122 12.42 -14.42 -9.36
N ASP A 123 11.81 -15.17 -10.28
CA ASP A 123 12.40 -15.39 -11.62
C ASP A 123 12.56 -14.08 -12.42
N LYS A 124 11.85 -13.02 -12.02
CA LYS A 124 11.82 -11.72 -12.71
C LYS A 124 11.90 -10.55 -11.73
N GLY A 125 13.12 -10.26 -11.29
CA GLY A 125 13.40 -9.18 -10.34
C GLY A 125 13.03 -9.55 -8.89
N ILE A 126 12.81 -8.53 -8.06
CA ILE A 126 12.51 -8.71 -6.63
C ILE A 126 11.16 -8.14 -6.23
N ILE A 127 10.69 -8.54 -5.05
CA ILE A 127 9.55 -7.96 -4.35
C ILE A 127 10.05 -7.50 -2.97
N SER A 128 9.94 -6.20 -2.71
CA SER A 128 10.08 -5.64 -1.37
C SER A 128 8.70 -5.65 -0.71
N ARG A 129 8.57 -6.38 0.40
CA ARG A 129 7.28 -6.59 1.09
C ARG A 129 7.46 -6.64 2.60
N ALA A 130 6.38 -6.42 3.34
CA ALA A 130 6.34 -6.62 4.77
C ALA A 130 5.08 -7.36 5.21
N ASN A 131 5.17 -7.99 6.38
CA ASN A 131 4.02 -8.48 7.12
C ASN A 131 3.98 -7.72 8.45
N MET A 132 2.96 -6.88 8.65
CA MET A 132 2.75 -6.21 9.93
C MET A 132 2.25 -7.19 11.00
N ASP A 133 2.70 -6.97 12.23
CA ASP A 133 2.18 -7.67 13.40
C ASP A 133 0.82 -7.06 13.79
N ILE A 134 -0.09 -7.89 14.30
CA ILE A 134 -1.48 -7.49 14.56
C ILE A 134 -1.55 -6.32 15.55
N GLY A 135 -2.27 -5.26 15.18
CA GLY A 135 -2.47 -4.08 16.03
C GLY A 135 -1.27 -3.13 16.07
N SER A 136 -0.25 -3.36 15.24
CA SER A 136 0.93 -2.50 15.19
C SER A 136 0.66 -1.19 14.45
N GLU A 137 1.35 -0.14 14.88
CA GLU A 137 1.34 1.16 14.20
C GLU A 137 2.51 1.32 13.21
N GLY A 138 2.52 2.43 12.48
CA GLY A 138 3.66 2.86 11.67
C GLY A 138 3.68 2.35 10.23
N SER A 139 2.53 1.96 9.67
CA SER A 139 2.38 1.49 8.28
C SER A 139 3.00 2.44 7.24
N GLY A 140 2.84 3.76 7.41
CA GLY A 140 3.48 4.75 6.52
C GLY A 140 5.02 4.71 6.55
N LYS A 141 5.61 4.64 7.74
CA LYS A 141 7.07 4.54 7.90
C LYS A 141 7.59 3.20 7.36
N LEU A 142 6.85 2.13 7.57
CA LEU A 142 7.16 0.81 7.01
C LEU A 142 7.17 0.84 5.48
N ILE A 143 6.18 1.46 4.85
CA ILE A 143 6.10 1.62 3.39
C ILE A 143 7.29 2.43 2.85
N ALA A 144 7.67 3.52 3.52
CA ALA A 144 8.84 4.30 3.14
C ALA A 144 10.13 3.45 3.18
N GLU A 145 10.28 2.63 4.23
CA GLU A 145 11.41 1.71 4.38
C GLU A 145 11.40 0.61 3.31
N LEU A 146 10.24 0.06 2.94
CA LEU A 146 10.13 -0.93 1.85
C LEU A 146 10.57 -0.36 0.51
N ARG A 147 10.18 0.88 0.21
CA ARG A 147 10.60 1.59 -1.01
C ARG A 147 12.10 1.87 -0.98
N GLU A 148 12.65 2.26 0.16
CA GLU A 148 14.10 2.50 0.28
C GLU A 148 14.90 1.21 0.06
N ASN A 149 14.52 0.10 0.70
CA ASN A 149 15.18 -1.20 0.50
C ASN A 149 15.12 -1.66 -0.97
N ALA A 150 14.06 -1.29 -1.70
CA ALA A 150 13.90 -1.65 -3.10
C ALA A 150 14.92 -0.92 -4.00
N LYS A 151 15.42 0.26 -3.61
CA LYS A 151 16.35 1.06 -4.42
C LYS A 151 17.69 0.38 -4.68
N GLU A 152 18.15 -0.46 -3.77
CA GLU A 152 19.38 -1.24 -3.92
C GLU A 152 19.33 -2.22 -5.12
N TYR A 153 18.13 -2.51 -5.60
CA TYR A 153 17.86 -3.46 -6.68
C TYR A 153 17.46 -2.79 -8.00
N ILE A 154 17.43 -1.45 -8.05
CA ILE A 154 17.07 -0.69 -9.25
C ILE A 154 18.32 -0.45 -10.10
N SER A 155 18.22 -0.76 -11.39
CA SER A 155 19.26 -0.47 -12.39
C SER A 155 18.78 0.52 -13.46
N GLU A 156 19.69 0.95 -14.34
CA GLU A 156 19.36 1.81 -15.48
C GLU A 156 18.36 1.09 -16.39
N ASN A 157 17.13 1.61 -16.49
CA ASN A 157 15.94 1.04 -17.17
C ASN A 157 15.06 0.05 -16.37
N THR A 158 15.29 -0.11 -15.07
CA THR A 158 14.36 -0.87 -14.21
C THR A 158 13.10 -0.04 -13.93
N LEU A 159 11.92 -0.65 -14.13
CA LEU A 159 10.65 -0.06 -13.74
C LEU A 159 10.29 -0.50 -12.32
N THR A 160 10.07 0.46 -11.43
CA THR A 160 9.57 0.16 -10.08
C THR A 160 8.05 0.24 -10.09
N ILE A 161 7.38 -0.87 -9.77
CA ILE A 161 5.94 -0.96 -9.59
C ILE A 161 5.63 -0.97 -8.11
N ILE A 162 4.89 0.04 -7.64
CA ILE A 162 4.44 0.13 -6.26
C ILE A 162 2.97 -0.26 -6.22
N ASP A 163 2.63 -1.39 -5.59
CA ASP A 163 1.25 -1.76 -5.30
C ASP A 163 0.82 -1.03 -4.01
N GLY A 164 0.26 0.17 -4.16
CA GLY A 164 -0.06 1.06 -3.04
C GLY A 164 -1.19 0.53 -2.17
N SER A 165 -1.34 1.04 -0.94
CA SER A 165 -2.51 0.70 -0.12
C SER A 165 -3.79 1.36 -0.66
N PRO A 166 -4.98 0.80 -0.42
CA PRO A 166 -6.23 1.48 -0.74
C PRO A 166 -6.49 2.67 0.18
N GLY A 167 -7.27 3.66 -0.29
CA GLY A 167 -7.75 4.78 0.52
C GLY A 167 -6.98 6.08 0.29
N ILE A 168 -6.88 6.90 1.34
CA ILE A 168 -6.25 8.25 1.29
C ILE A 168 -5.41 8.57 2.54
N GLY A 169 -5.13 7.56 3.37
CA GLY A 169 -4.41 7.73 4.63
C GLY A 169 -2.89 7.81 4.47
N CYS A 170 -2.17 7.76 5.60
CA CYS A 170 -0.71 7.82 5.65
C CYS A 170 -0.02 6.75 4.78
N SER A 171 -0.60 5.55 4.66
CA SER A 171 -0.07 4.48 3.82
C SER A 171 -0.08 4.85 2.33
N VAL A 172 -1.15 5.49 1.87
CA VAL A 172 -1.30 5.97 0.49
C VAL A 172 -0.34 7.13 0.23
N ILE A 173 -0.25 8.09 1.16
CA ILE A 173 0.72 9.19 1.09
C ILE A 173 2.15 8.65 0.94
N SER A 174 2.51 7.65 1.74
CA SER A 174 3.86 7.05 1.73
C SER A 174 4.13 6.27 0.44
N SER A 175 3.10 5.72 -0.19
CA SER A 175 3.18 5.06 -1.49
C SER A 175 3.34 6.05 -2.66
N ILE A 176 2.73 7.24 -2.55
CA ILE A 176 2.74 8.30 -3.59
C ILE A 176 4.01 9.14 -3.55
N THR A 177 4.51 9.45 -2.34
CA THR A 177 5.52 10.50 -2.15
C THR A 177 6.79 10.21 -2.94
N GLY A 178 7.15 11.06 -3.89
CA GLY A 178 8.36 10.88 -4.71
C GLY A 178 8.23 9.87 -5.84
N SER A 179 7.04 9.32 -6.09
CA SER A 179 6.75 8.50 -7.26
C SER A 179 6.63 9.39 -8.52
N ASP A 180 7.07 8.88 -9.66
CA ASP A 180 7.10 9.64 -10.92
C ASP A 180 5.70 9.73 -11.58
N MET A 181 4.85 8.73 -11.34
CA MET A 181 3.52 8.63 -11.94
C MET A 181 2.58 7.77 -11.11
N ALA A 182 1.29 8.11 -11.10
CA ALA A 182 0.23 7.31 -10.52
C ALA A 182 -0.68 6.70 -11.59
N LEU A 183 -0.98 5.41 -11.46
CA LEU A 183 -2.09 4.73 -12.13
C LEU A 183 -3.19 4.45 -11.09
N ILE A 184 -4.29 5.18 -11.18
CA ILE A 184 -5.43 4.97 -10.29
C ILE A 184 -6.36 3.92 -10.92
N VAL A 185 -6.70 2.89 -10.17
CA VAL A 185 -7.64 1.83 -10.55
C VAL A 185 -8.97 2.07 -9.84
N THR A 186 -10.01 2.41 -10.61
CA THR A 186 -11.38 2.59 -10.11
C THR A 186 -12.33 1.58 -10.72
N GLU A 187 -13.57 1.53 -10.22
CA GLU A 187 -14.66 0.73 -10.78
C GLU A 187 -15.91 1.62 -10.93
N PRO A 188 -16.85 1.31 -11.85
CA PRO A 188 -17.97 2.19 -12.20
C PRO A 188 -19.08 2.16 -11.13
N THR A 189 -18.77 2.68 -9.95
CA THR A 189 -19.68 2.82 -8.83
C THR A 189 -19.60 4.25 -8.29
N LYS A 190 -20.67 4.74 -7.67
CA LYS A 190 -20.68 6.07 -7.04
C LYS A 190 -19.57 6.23 -6.01
N SER A 191 -19.33 5.20 -5.19
CA SER A 191 -18.20 5.21 -4.24
C SER A 191 -16.85 5.20 -4.97
N GLY A 192 -16.70 4.39 -6.03
CA GLY A 192 -15.49 4.38 -6.86
C GLY A 192 -15.15 5.75 -7.43
N LEU A 193 -16.14 6.52 -7.91
CA LEU A 193 -15.94 7.88 -8.40
C LEU A 193 -15.55 8.84 -7.26
N GLU A 194 -16.25 8.83 -6.13
CA GLU A 194 -15.94 9.72 -5.00
C GLU A 194 -14.57 9.43 -4.39
N ASP A 195 -14.19 8.17 -4.25
CA ASP A 195 -12.88 7.81 -3.73
C ASP A 195 -11.78 8.11 -4.76
N PHE A 196 -12.02 7.90 -6.06
CA PHE A 196 -11.11 8.34 -7.12
C PHE A 196 -10.83 9.84 -7.04
N LYS A 197 -11.85 10.70 -6.91
CA LYS A 197 -11.67 12.15 -6.76
C LYS A 197 -10.69 12.48 -5.63
N ARG A 198 -10.84 11.85 -4.47
CA ARG A 198 -9.98 12.09 -3.31
C ARG A 198 -8.54 11.61 -3.53
N VAL A 199 -8.34 10.46 -4.18
CA VAL A 199 -7.00 9.98 -4.54
C VAL A 199 -6.37 10.90 -5.59
N ALA A 200 -7.14 11.38 -6.57
CA ALA A 200 -6.67 12.33 -7.57
C ALA A 200 -6.23 13.66 -6.94
N ASP A 201 -7.03 14.20 -6.01
CA ASP A 201 -6.68 15.40 -5.24
C ASP A 201 -5.38 15.20 -4.45
N LEU A 202 -5.19 14.02 -3.86
CA LEU A 202 -3.97 13.66 -3.13
C LEU A 202 -2.75 13.61 -4.07
N CYS A 203 -2.86 12.93 -5.21
CA CYS A 203 -1.79 12.88 -6.21
C CYS A 203 -1.44 14.29 -6.72
N ASN A 204 -2.44 15.14 -6.99
CA ASN A 204 -2.24 16.53 -7.38
C ASN A 204 -1.52 17.35 -6.31
N HIS A 205 -1.86 17.16 -5.03
CA HIS A 205 -1.16 17.80 -3.92
C HIS A 205 0.34 17.46 -3.91
N PHE A 206 0.68 16.20 -4.17
CA PHE A 206 2.07 15.73 -4.28
C PHE A 206 2.69 15.96 -5.67
N ARG A 207 1.96 16.58 -6.60
CA ARG A 207 2.38 16.87 -7.98
C ARG A 207 2.78 15.61 -8.76
N VAL A 208 2.12 14.49 -8.48
CA VAL A 208 2.33 13.22 -9.18
C VAL A 208 1.36 13.14 -10.36
N PRO A 209 1.83 13.04 -11.62
CA PRO A 209 0.99 12.87 -12.79
C PRO A 209 0.07 11.65 -12.67
N ILE A 210 -1.19 11.82 -13.09
CA ILE A 210 -2.26 10.83 -12.90
C ILE A 210 -2.68 10.24 -14.24
N ASN A 211 -2.82 8.92 -14.28
CA ASN A 211 -3.54 8.19 -15.31
C ASN A 211 -4.58 7.29 -14.64
N ILE A 212 -5.65 6.93 -15.36
CA ILE A 212 -6.70 6.09 -14.82
C ILE A 212 -6.98 4.83 -15.63
N CYS A 213 -7.26 3.76 -14.89
CA CYS A 213 -7.81 2.51 -15.35
C CYS A 213 -9.22 2.34 -14.77
N ILE A 214 -10.24 2.28 -15.62
CA ILE A 214 -11.61 1.94 -15.22
C ILE A 214 -11.75 0.42 -15.31
N ASN A 215 -11.65 -0.25 -14.16
CA ASN A 215 -11.80 -1.69 -14.08
C ASN A 215 -13.28 -2.10 -14.01
N LYS A 216 -13.63 -3.19 -14.70
CA LYS A 216 -15.00 -3.69 -14.87
C LYS A 216 -15.95 -2.61 -15.40
N TYR A 217 -15.48 -1.80 -16.36
CA TYR A 217 -16.20 -0.60 -16.85
C TYR A 217 -17.61 -0.90 -17.39
N ASP A 218 -17.82 -2.11 -17.90
CA ASP A 218 -19.06 -2.60 -18.50
C ASP A 218 -20.12 -3.06 -17.49
N ILE A 219 -19.81 -3.10 -16.19
CA ILE A 219 -20.81 -3.39 -15.14
C ILE A 219 -21.86 -2.28 -15.04
N ASN A 220 -21.47 -1.03 -15.27
CA ASN A 220 -22.37 0.12 -15.21
C ASN A 220 -21.85 1.23 -16.13
N LEU A 221 -22.36 1.25 -17.37
CA LEU A 221 -21.92 2.19 -18.40
C LEU A 221 -22.27 3.65 -18.05
N ASP A 222 -23.39 3.90 -17.37
CA ASP A 222 -23.78 5.25 -16.96
C ASP A 222 -22.74 5.83 -15.97
N MET A 223 -22.34 5.04 -14.98
CA MET A 223 -21.29 5.44 -14.04
C MET A 223 -19.91 5.55 -14.71
N THR A 224 -19.61 4.71 -15.70
CA THR A 224 -18.39 4.85 -16.51
C THR A 224 -18.37 6.21 -17.21
N GLN A 225 -19.48 6.62 -17.85
CA GLN A 225 -19.59 7.94 -18.48
C GLN A 225 -19.43 9.10 -17.50
N GLU A 226 -19.90 8.95 -16.25
CA GLU A 226 -19.65 9.95 -15.20
C GLU A 226 -18.15 10.06 -14.85
N ILE A 227 -17.45 8.92 -14.74
CA ILE A 227 -16.00 8.89 -14.51
C ILE A 227 -15.26 9.51 -15.70
N GLU A 228 -15.62 9.17 -16.93
CA GLU A 228 -15.04 9.74 -18.15
C GLU A 228 -15.23 11.26 -18.21
N SER A 229 -16.43 11.73 -17.89
CA SER A 229 -16.78 13.15 -17.87
C SER A 229 -15.94 13.91 -16.84
N PHE A 230 -15.73 13.32 -15.66
CA PHE A 230 -14.85 13.88 -14.65
C PHE A 230 -13.39 13.91 -15.12
N CYS A 231 -12.87 12.81 -15.70
CA CYS A 231 -11.51 12.76 -16.22
C CYS A 231 -11.26 13.82 -17.29
N LYS A 232 -12.21 13.99 -18.22
CA LYS A 232 -12.15 15.03 -19.26
C LYS A 232 -12.13 16.44 -18.67
N LYS A 233 -12.92 16.70 -17.62
CA LYS A 233 -12.98 18.00 -16.94
C LYS A 233 -11.66 18.32 -16.25
N GLU A 234 -11.06 17.35 -15.57
CA GLU A 234 -9.80 17.52 -14.82
C GLU A 234 -8.55 17.28 -15.68
N ASN A 235 -8.71 17.04 -16.99
CA ASN A 235 -7.63 16.72 -17.93
C ASN A 235 -6.76 15.53 -17.48
N ILE A 236 -7.42 14.46 -17.01
CA ILE A 236 -6.82 13.19 -16.60
C ILE A 236 -6.97 12.18 -17.73
N ASP A 237 -5.88 11.52 -18.10
CA ASP A 237 -5.89 10.54 -19.18
C ASP A 237 -6.40 9.17 -18.72
N ILE A 238 -7.42 8.68 -19.40
CA ILE A 238 -7.92 7.30 -19.28
C ILE A 238 -7.06 6.43 -20.19
N ILE A 239 -6.26 5.56 -19.59
CA ILE A 239 -5.33 4.71 -20.33
C ILE A 239 -5.85 3.28 -20.48
N GLY A 240 -6.85 2.87 -19.69
CA GLY A 240 -7.38 1.52 -19.72
C GLY A 240 -8.83 1.44 -19.28
N GLU A 241 -9.60 0.63 -20.02
CA GLU A 241 -10.95 0.23 -19.66
C GLU A 241 -10.98 -1.30 -19.70
N ILE A 242 -11.02 -1.91 -18.53
CA ILE A 242 -10.92 -3.37 -18.39
C ILE A 242 -12.33 -3.92 -18.27
N PRO A 243 -12.81 -4.77 -19.19
CA PRO A 243 -14.14 -5.35 -19.08
C PRO A 243 -14.22 -6.33 -17.91
N PHE A 244 -15.43 -6.58 -17.42
CA PHE A 244 -15.70 -7.66 -16.50
C PHE A 244 -15.33 -9.00 -17.15
N ASP A 245 -14.58 -9.81 -16.41
CA ASP A 245 -14.07 -11.09 -16.89
C ASP A 245 -13.95 -12.08 -15.74
N ASP A 246 -14.75 -13.15 -15.79
CA ASP A 246 -14.74 -14.23 -14.79
C ASP A 246 -13.37 -14.93 -14.70
N THR A 247 -12.55 -14.84 -15.75
CA THR A 247 -11.17 -15.37 -15.75
C THR A 247 -10.31 -14.69 -14.69
N VAL A 248 -10.62 -13.45 -14.28
CA VAL A 248 -9.91 -12.76 -13.20
C VAL A 248 -10.07 -13.52 -11.87
N VAL A 249 -11.27 -13.99 -11.56
CA VAL A 249 -11.52 -14.80 -10.34
C VAL A 249 -10.74 -16.10 -10.39
N LYS A 250 -10.75 -16.78 -11.55
CA LYS A 250 -9.94 -17.98 -11.77
C LYS A 250 -8.44 -17.73 -11.57
N SER A 251 -7.94 -16.62 -12.09
CA SER A 251 -6.52 -16.25 -11.99
C SER A 251 -6.06 -16.04 -10.55
N ILE A 252 -6.90 -15.39 -9.73
CA ILE A 252 -6.65 -15.18 -8.31
C ILE A 252 -6.65 -16.52 -7.57
N ASN A 253 -7.65 -17.37 -7.80
CA ASN A 253 -7.77 -18.67 -7.13
C ASN A 253 -6.62 -19.63 -7.48
N GLU A 254 -6.10 -19.57 -8.71
CA GLU A 254 -4.96 -20.38 -9.15
C GLU A 254 -3.59 -19.74 -8.83
N LEU A 255 -3.56 -18.54 -8.23
CA LEU A 255 -2.35 -17.74 -7.99
C LEU A 255 -1.49 -17.57 -9.25
N LYS A 256 -2.15 -17.35 -10.38
CA LYS A 256 -1.50 -17.05 -11.66
C LYS A 256 -1.88 -15.64 -12.08
N PRO A 257 -0.91 -14.78 -12.46
CA PRO A 257 -1.22 -13.48 -13.04
C PRO A 257 -2.21 -13.61 -14.19
N ILE A 258 -3.12 -12.63 -14.35
CA ILE A 258 -4.11 -12.64 -15.44
C ILE A 258 -3.46 -12.73 -16.83
N THR A 259 -2.21 -12.28 -16.95
CA THR A 259 -1.38 -12.38 -18.16
C THR A 259 -1.09 -13.81 -18.61
N TYR A 260 -1.24 -14.81 -17.73
CA TYR A 260 -1.15 -16.23 -18.04
C TYR A 260 -2.34 -16.71 -18.90
N TYR A 261 -3.50 -16.08 -18.80
CA TYR A 261 -4.69 -16.44 -19.56
C TYR A 261 -4.76 -15.61 -20.84
N HIS A 262 -4.10 -16.08 -21.90
CA HIS A 262 -3.94 -15.32 -23.13
C HIS A 262 -5.26 -14.89 -23.80
N GLU A 263 -6.31 -15.68 -23.66
CA GLU A 263 -7.64 -15.42 -24.25
C GLU A 263 -8.56 -14.56 -23.34
N SER A 264 -8.13 -14.23 -22.13
CA SER A 264 -8.91 -13.38 -21.21
C SER A 264 -9.12 -11.99 -21.81
N LYS A 265 -10.37 -11.53 -21.78
CA LYS A 265 -10.74 -10.17 -22.22
C LYS A 265 -10.04 -9.13 -21.35
N ALA A 266 -9.93 -9.37 -20.05
CA ALA A 266 -9.20 -8.52 -19.13
C ALA A 266 -7.70 -8.47 -19.48
N ASN A 267 -7.05 -9.62 -19.74
CA ASN A 267 -5.64 -9.63 -20.17
C ASN A 267 -5.42 -8.85 -21.47
N LEU A 268 -6.28 -9.02 -22.47
CA LEU A 268 -6.18 -8.29 -23.74
C LEU A 268 -6.30 -6.77 -23.53
N ALA A 269 -7.28 -6.33 -22.74
CA ALA A 269 -7.46 -4.92 -22.39
C ALA A 269 -6.28 -4.37 -21.56
N ILE A 270 -5.72 -5.16 -20.63
CA ILE A 270 -4.55 -4.77 -19.85
C ILE A 270 -3.31 -4.62 -20.73
N ARG A 271 -3.14 -5.45 -21.77
CA ARG A 271 -2.02 -5.31 -22.72
C ARG A 271 -2.14 -4.06 -23.59
N ASP A 272 -3.34 -3.70 -24.00
CA ASP A 272 -3.61 -2.43 -24.68
C ASP A 272 -3.30 -1.24 -23.75
N MET A 273 -3.82 -1.27 -22.52
CA MET A 273 -3.52 -0.28 -21.50
C MET A 273 -2.01 -0.15 -21.24
N TRP A 274 -1.31 -1.28 -21.11
CA TRP A 274 0.14 -1.30 -20.92
C TRP A 274 0.87 -0.65 -22.09
N SER A 275 0.43 -0.87 -23.33
CA SER A 275 1.05 -0.25 -24.51
C SER A 275 0.91 1.27 -24.49
N LYS A 276 -0.25 1.79 -24.07
CA LYS A 276 -0.49 3.23 -23.88
C LYS A 276 0.33 3.81 -22.73
N LEU A 277 0.41 3.08 -21.61
CA LEU A 277 1.17 3.47 -20.43
C LEU A 277 2.67 3.48 -20.69
N TYR A 278 3.18 2.49 -21.43
CA TYR A 278 4.60 2.36 -21.76
C TYR A 278 5.12 3.56 -22.55
N LEU A 279 4.32 4.13 -23.46
CA LEU A 279 4.64 5.35 -24.19
C LEU A 279 4.78 6.60 -23.31
N LYS A 280 4.29 6.55 -22.07
CA LYS A 280 4.46 7.62 -21.08
C LYS A 280 5.58 7.35 -20.10
N ILE A 281 6.07 6.11 -20.05
CA ILE A 281 7.14 5.66 -19.15
C ILE A 281 8.51 5.77 -19.81
N VAL A 282 8.58 5.55 -21.13
CA VAL A 282 9.79 5.61 -21.96
C VAL A 282 9.82 6.91 -22.74
#